data_AF-A0AAW7KH34-F1
#
_entry.id   AF-A0AAW7KH34-F1
#
_cell.length_a   1.000
_cell.length_b   1.000
_cell.length_c   1.000
_cell.angle_alpha   90.00
_cell.angle_beta   90.00
_cell.angle_gamma   90.00
#
_symmetry.space_group_name_H-M   'P 1'
#
loop_
_entity.id
_entity.type
_entity.pdbx_description
1 polymer ?
#
loop_
_entity_poly.entity_id
_entity_poly.type
_entity_poly.pdbx_seq_one_letter_code
_entity_poly.pdbx_strand_id
1 'polypeptide(L)'
;MFDVFSKNEIKLLKNILRLAKKNNSDKIPLSFIYKEKDDFYFSRLIEKNLIYYEDGGNWGMNLKTLVLTKKGRNFFEYRRKKIKQFLFRSVLTPTIVSSLTTLLILFIVSSLTTLITLFITWLGGVVITK
;
A
#
# COMPACT_ATOMS: atom_id res chain seq x y z
N MET A 1 -11.47 -0.42 6.05
CA MET A 1 -10.83 0.55 6.97
C MET A 1 -9.32 0.26 7.02
N PHE A 2 -8.44 1.27 7.05
CA PHE A 2 -7.02 1.03 7.34
C PHE A 2 -6.91 0.90 8.86
N ASP A 3 -6.36 -0.22 9.35
CA ASP A 3 -6.01 -0.31 10.77
C ASP A 3 -5.07 0.86 11.09
N VAL A 4 -5.53 1.78 11.93
CA VAL A 4 -4.73 2.93 12.33
C VAL A 4 -3.71 2.42 13.34
N PHE A 5 -2.44 2.51 12.97
CA PHE A 5 -1.32 2.18 13.85
C PHE A 5 -0.67 3.45 14.33
N SER A 6 -0.47 3.57 15.63
CA SER A 6 0.34 4.64 16.20
C SER A 6 1.81 4.52 15.74
N LYS A 7 2.54 5.63 15.76
CA LYS A 7 3.98 5.63 15.46
C LYS A 7 4.74 4.66 16.39
N ASN A 8 4.30 4.54 17.64
CA ASN A 8 4.92 3.69 18.65
C ASN A 8 4.64 2.20 18.42
N GLU A 9 3.42 1.81 18.04
CA GLU A 9 3.12 0.43 17.60
C GLU A 9 4.02 0.00 16.43
N ILE A 10 4.17 0.89 15.43
CA ILE A 10 4.99 0.61 14.25
C ILE A 10 6.46 0.48 14.64
N LYS A 11 6.95 1.37 15.52
CA LYS A 11 8.33 1.34 16.01
C LYS A 11 8.62 0.07 16.80
N LEU A 12 7.69 -0.33 17.68
CA LEU A 12 7.77 -1.55 18.46
C LEU A 12 7.81 -2.78 17.56
N LEU A 13 6.84 -2.92 16.64
CA LEU A 13 6.79 -4.04 15.68
C LEU A 13 8.04 -4.10 14.79
N LYS A 14 8.57 -2.96 14.36
CA LYS A 14 9.83 -2.90 13.60
C LYS A 14 11.01 -3.40 14.42
N ASN A 15 11.06 -3.08 15.72
CA ASN A 15 12.10 -3.57 16.61
C ASN A 15 12.00 -5.08 16.84
N ILE A 16 10.78 -5.59 17.06
CA ILE A 16 10.47 -7.03 17.17
C ILE A 16 10.95 -7.76 15.91
N LEU A 17 10.55 -7.31 14.72
CA LEU A 17 10.97 -7.93 13.45
C LEU A 17 12.49 -7.90 13.24
N ARG A 18 13.15 -6.81 13.66
CA ARG A 18 14.62 -6.70 13.57
C ARG A 18 15.31 -7.73 14.47
N LEU A 19 14.81 -7.92 15.69
CA LEU A 19 15.35 -8.90 16.63
C LEU A 19 15.07 -10.33 16.17
N ALA A 20 13.88 -10.60 15.63
CA ALA A 20 13.55 -11.90 15.04
C ALA A 20 14.49 -12.26 13.89
N LYS A 21 14.73 -11.31 12.99
CA LYS A 21 15.68 -11.48 11.88
C LYS A 21 17.12 -11.69 12.38
N LYS A 22 17.54 -10.96 13.41
CA LYS A 22 18.89 -11.09 13.99
C LYS A 22 19.09 -12.48 14.60
N ASN A 23 18.08 -13.02 15.27
CA ASN A 23 18.15 -14.29 15.98
C ASN A 23 17.72 -15.49 15.14
N ASN A 24 17.39 -15.30 13.84
CA ASN A 24 16.79 -16.32 12.96
C ASN A 24 15.62 -17.07 13.62
N SER A 25 14.85 -16.38 14.46
CA SER A 25 13.80 -16.97 15.26
C SER A 25 12.62 -16.03 15.37
N ASP A 26 11.41 -16.56 15.21
CA ASP A 26 10.17 -15.83 15.43
C ASP A 26 9.80 -15.67 16.91
N LYS A 27 10.55 -16.35 17.77
CA LYS A 27 10.37 -16.33 19.23
C LYS A 27 11.40 -15.39 19.83
N ILE A 28 10.93 -14.39 20.56
CA ILE A 28 11.76 -13.36 21.17
C ILE A 28 11.44 -13.31 22.66
N PRO A 29 12.42 -13.59 23.53
CA PRO A 29 12.23 -13.42 24.97
C PRO A 29 11.79 -11.99 25.29
N LEU A 30 10.73 -11.86 26.10
CA LEU A 30 10.15 -10.55 26.42
C LEU A 30 11.18 -9.61 27.06
N SER A 31 12.16 -10.15 27.80
CA SER A 31 13.27 -9.42 28.39
C SER A 31 14.12 -8.61 27.40
N PHE A 32 14.20 -8.99 26.13
CA PHE A 32 14.97 -8.25 25.12
C PHE A 32 14.27 -6.98 24.62
N ILE A 33 12.96 -6.86 24.83
CA ILE A 33 12.14 -5.79 24.26
C ILE A 33 11.43 -5.00 25.35
N TYR A 34 11.07 -5.65 26.45
CA TYR A 34 10.16 -5.11 27.44
C TYR A 34 10.73 -3.86 28.11
N LYS A 35 9.98 -2.79 27.94
CA LYS A 35 10.02 -1.60 28.79
C LYS A 35 8.60 -1.44 29.29
N GLU A 36 8.42 -1.19 30.58
CA GLU A 36 7.12 -1.09 31.25
C GLU A 36 6.15 -0.11 30.54
N LYS A 37 6.69 0.93 29.90
CA LYS A 37 5.93 1.93 29.11
C LYS A 37 5.36 1.41 27.78
N ASP A 38 5.71 0.21 27.35
CA ASP A 38 5.31 -0.35 26.05
C ASP A 38 4.13 -1.34 26.14
N ASP A 39 3.63 -1.64 27.34
CA ASP A 39 2.61 -2.68 27.58
C ASP A 39 1.32 -2.42 26.79
N PHE A 40 0.86 -1.17 26.77
CA PHE A 40 -0.28 -0.74 25.94
C PHE A 40 -0.07 -1.07 24.45
N TYR A 41 1.13 -0.85 23.91
CA TYR A 41 1.40 -1.11 22.51
C TYR A 41 1.51 -2.62 22.22
N PHE A 42 2.01 -3.41 23.17
CA PHE A 42 1.98 -4.88 23.06
C PHE A 42 0.55 -5.40 22.99
N SER A 43 -0.34 -4.97 23.90
CA SER A 43 -1.76 -5.38 23.89
C SER A 43 -2.42 -5.07 22.53
N ARG A 44 -2.16 -3.89 21.96
CA ARG A 44 -2.70 -3.54 20.64
C ARG A 44 -2.14 -4.37 19.49
N LEU A 45 -0.86 -4.76 19.55
CA LEU A 45 -0.28 -5.64 18.53
C LEU A 45 -0.84 -7.07 18.64
N ILE A 46 -1.18 -7.52 19.86
CA ILE A 46 -1.83 -8.82 20.12
C ILE A 46 -3.27 -8.81 19.63
N GLU A 47 -4.06 -7.78 19.98
CA GLU A 47 -5.43 -7.59 19.51
C GLU A 47 -5.52 -7.63 17.97
N LYS A 48 -4.52 -7.04 17.30
CA LYS A 48 -4.43 -7.04 15.83
C LYS A 48 -3.89 -8.34 15.23
N ASN A 49 -3.62 -9.35 16.06
CA ASN A 49 -3.08 -10.65 15.70
C ASN A 49 -1.73 -10.57 14.97
N LEU A 50 -0.85 -9.65 15.37
CA LEU A 50 0.50 -9.50 14.81
C LEU A 50 1.54 -10.25 15.63
N ILE A 51 1.29 -10.40 16.92
CA ILE A 51 2.13 -11.11 17.88
C ILE A 51 1.23 -11.85 18.89
N TYR A 52 1.78 -12.80 19.62
CA TYR A 52 1.14 -13.40 20.79
C TYR A 52 2.19 -13.77 21.83
N TYR A 53 1.74 -13.95 23.08
CA TYR A 53 2.59 -14.51 24.13
C TYR A 53 2.52 -16.03 24.12
N GLU A 54 3.68 -16.66 24.26
CA GLU A 54 3.82 -18.08 24.52
C GLU A 54 4.57 -18.20 25.86
N ASP A 55 3.99 -18.96 26.79
CA ASP A 55 4.66 -19.26 28.05
C ASP A 55 5.80 -20.23 27.78
N GLY A 56 7.03 -19.77 27.98
CA GLY A 56 8.24 -20.57 27.83
C GLY A 56 8.44 -21.50 29.02
N GLY A 57 7.56 -22.47 29.21
CA GLY A 57 7.70 -23.47 30.27
C GLY A 57 8.76 -24.51 29.88
N ASN A 58 10.03 -24.29 30.27
CA ASN A 58 11.00 -25.40 30.31
C ASN A 58 12.14 -25.28 31.32
N TRP A 59 12.23 -24.20 32.11
CA TRP A 59 13.40 -23.97 33.00
C TRP A 59 13.05 -23.30 34.35
N GLY A 60 11.88 -23.56 34.93
CA GLY A 60 11.53 -23.04 36.27
C GLY A 60 11.43 -21.52 36.42
N MET A 61 11.70 -20.75 35.36
CA MET A 61 11.49 -19.31 35.27
C MET A 61 10.33 -19.04 34.31
N ASN A 62 9.31 -18.32 34.78
CA ASN A 62 8.19 -17.83 33.97
C ASN A 62 8.65 -16.74 32.99
N LEU A 63 9.45 -17.12 31.99
CA LEU A 63 9.90 -16.22 30.93
C LEU A 63 8.83 -16.22 29.83
N LYS A 64 8.01 -15.16 29.83
CA LYS A 64 7.09 -14.89 28.71
C LYS A 64 7.91 -14.69 27.43
N THR A 65 7.56 -15.42 26.39
CA THR A 65 8.16 -15.29 25.07
C THR A 65 7.14 -14.66 24.14
N LEU A 66 7.60 -13.72 23.32
CA LEU A 66 6.78 -13.08 22.30
C LEU A 66 7.02 -13.77 20.97
N VAL A 67 5.93 -14.18 20.31
CA VAL A 67 5.98 -14.89 19.04
C VAL A 67 5.34 -14.06 17.94
N LEU A 68 6.04 -13.93 16.82
CA LEU A 68 5.51 -13.28 15.61
C LEU A 68 4.55 -14.20 14.87
N THR A 69 3.38 -13.67 14.51
CA THR A 69 2.46 -14.37 13.61
C THR A 69 2.90 -14.21 12.16
N LYS A 70 2.35 -15.04 11.26
CA LYS A 70 2.54 -14.86 9.80
C LYS A 70 2.10 -13.47 9.33
N LYS A 71 1.03 -12.92 9.95
CA LYS A 71 0.54 -11.56 9.68
C LYS A 71 1.53 -10.50 10.16
N GLY A 72 2.10 -10.68 11.36
CA GLY A 72 3.15 -9.81 11.92
C GLY A 72 4.41 -9.77 11.06
N ARG A 73 4.91 -10.93 10.64
CA ARG A 73 6.07 -11.07 9.75
C ARG A 73 5.93 -10.25 8.46
N ASN A 74 4.76 -10.34 7.83
CA ASN A 74 4.51 -9.74 6.52
C ASN A 74 3.86 -8.35 6.60
N PHE A 75 3.74 -7.77 7.80
CA PHE A 75 2.98 -6.55 8.05
C PHE A 75 3.40 -5.39 7.12
N PHE A 76 4.70 -5.11 7.01
CA PHE A 76 5.20 -4.00 6.20
C PHE A 76 5.06 -4.24 4.71
N GLU A 77 5.13 -5.50 4.26
CA GLU A 77 4.92 -5.85 2.86
C GLU A 77 3.45 -5.65 2.47
N TYR A 78 2.51 -6.16 3.27
CA TYR A 78 1.08 -5.97 3.05
C TYR A 78 0.71 -4.49 3.07
N ARG A 79 1.23 -3.72 4.03
CA ARG A 79 0.97 -2.28 4.13
C ARG A 79 1.48 -1.54 2.89
N ARG A 80 2.70 -1.84 2.42
CA ARG A 80 3.26 -1.25 1.19
C ARG A 80 2.43 -1.61 -0.04
N LYS A 81 2.04 -2.88 -0.20
CA LYS A 81 1.18 -3.32 -1.31
C LYS A 81 -0.16 -2.58 -1.32
N LYS A 82 -0.79 -2.41 -0.16
CA LYS A 82 -2.06 -1.68 -0.04
C LYS A 82 -1.92 -0.20 -0.37
N ILE A 83 -0.83 0.45 0.08
CA ILE A 83 -0.53 1.85 -0.28
C ILE A 83 -0.29 1.97 -1.79
N LYS A 84 0.50 1.07 -2.38
CA LYS A 84 0.72 1.03 -3.83
C LYS A 84 -0.62 0.90 -4.56
N GLN A 85 -1.44 -0.10 -4.23
CA GLN A 85 -2.75 -0.29 -4.86
C GLN A 85 -3.64 0.95 -4.74
N PHE A 86 -3.65 1.61 -3.58
CA PHE A 86 -4.40 2.84 -3.37
C PHE A 86 -3.90 3.97 -4.30
N LEU A 87 -2.59 4.18 -4.41
CA LEU A 87 -2.00 5.19 -5.30
C LEU A 87 -2.26 4.85 -6.78
N PHE A 88 -2.12 3.58 -7.17
CA PHE A 88 -2.44 3.14 -8.54
C PHE A 88 -3.90 3.42 -8.89
N ARG A 89 -4.83 3.04 -8.02
CA ARG A 89 -6.27 3.23 -8.27
C ARG A 89 -6.71 4.70 -8.23
N SER A 90 -6.12 5.51 -7.34
CA SER A 90 -6.60 6.87 -7.09
C SER A 90 -5.92 7.92 -7.96
N VAL A 91 -4.67 7.69 -8.35
CA VAL A 91 -3.87 8.68 -9.09
C VAL A 91 -3.55 8.18 -10.48
N LEU A 92 -3.03 6.96 -10.59
CA LEU A 92 -2.54 6.46 -11.87
C LEU A 92 -3.68 6.12 -12.84
N THR A 93 -4.72 5.42 -12.37
CA THR A 93 -5.86 5.04 -13.23
C THR A 93 -6.58 6.27 -13.80
N PRO A 94 -6.95 7.31 -13.02
CA PRO A 94 -7.59 8.50 -13.58
C PRO A 94 -6.69 9.26 -14.55
N THR A 95 -5.38 9.33 -14.26
CA THR A 95 -4.41 10.03 -15.13
C THR A 95 -4.30 9.34 -16.49
N ILE A 96 -4.18 8.01 -16.50
CA ILE A 96 -4.12 7.23 -17.75
C ILE A 96 -5.41 7.39 -18.55
N VAL A 97 -6.57 7.27 -17.89
CA VAL A 97 -7.87 7.44 -18.56
C VAL A 97 -7.98 8.83 -19.17
N SER A 98 -7.63 9.88 -18.42
CA SER A 98 -7.68 11.27 -18.90
C SER A 98 -6.77 11.52 -20.10
N SER A 99 -5.52 11.04 -20.05
CA SER A 99 -4.58 11.15 -21.17
C SER A 99 -5.10 10.43 -22.42
N LEU A 100 -5.64 9.21 -22.27
CA LEU A 100 -6.18 8.44 -23.38
C LEU A 100 -7.41 9.13 -24.01
N THR A 101 -8.32 9.64 -23.18
CA THR A 101 -9.49 10.38 -23.66
C THR A 101 -9.09 11.67 -24.38
N THR A 102 -8.05 12.36 -23.90
CA THR A 102 -7.57 13.59 -24.53
C THR A 102 -7.00 13.32 -25.92
N LEU A 103 -6.19 12.27 -26.06
CA LEU A 103 -5.66 11.85 -27.36
C LEU A 103 -6.77 11.46 -28.34
N LEU A 104 -7.77 10.70 -27.87
CA LEU A 104 -8.93 10.33 -28.69
C LEU A 104 -9.71 11.55 -29.17
N ILE A 105 -9.99 12.51 -28.28
CA ILE A 105 -10.71 13.74 -28.63
C ILE A 105 -9.91 14.54 -29.66
N LEU A 106 -8.60 14.73 -29.45
CA LEU A 106 -7.75 15.45 -30.40
C LEU A 106 -7.76 14.79 -31.78
N PHE A 107 -7.68 13.47 -31.83
CA PHE A 107 -7.71 12.72 -33.08
C PHE A 107 -9.05 12.87 -33.81
N ILE A 108 -10.17 12.75 -33.09
CA ILE A 108 -11.51 12.91 -33.66
C ILE A 108 -11.70 14.33 -34.18
N VAL A 109 -11.36 15.34 -33.38
CA VAL A 109 -11.50 16.76 -33.77
C VAL A 109 -10.64 17.07 -34.99
N SER A 110 -9.38 16.64 -35.00
CA SER A 110 -8.48 16.85 -36.14
C SER A 110 -8.96 16.15 -37.42
N SER A 111 -9.58 14.98 -37.31
CA SER A 111 -10.13 14.27 -38.46
C SER A 111 -11.40 14.95 -38.99
N LEU A 112 -12.24 15.45 -38.09
CA LEU A 112 -13.48 16.15 -38.48
C LEU A 112 -13.19 17.48 -39.15
N THR A 113 -12.23 18.26 -38.63
CA THR A 113 -11.86 19.58 -39.21
C THR A 113 -11.27 19.45 -40.60
N THR A 114 -10.45 18.44 -40.86
CA THR A 114 -9.90 18.19 -42.21
C THR A 114 -11.01 17.80 -43.20
N LEU A 115 -11.95 16.93 -42.81
CA LEU A 115 -13.12 16.59 -43.63
C LEU A 115 -13.99 17.80 -43.97
N ILE A 116 -14.32 18.63 -42.97
CA ILE A 116 -15.14 19.84 -43.17
C ILE A 116 -14.42 20.81 -44.11
N THR A 117 -13.11 21.01 -43.92
CA THR A 117 -12.32 21.91 -44.75
C THR A 117 -12.30 21.47 -46.22
N LEU A 118 -12.11 20.16 -46.46
CA LEU A 118 -12.16 19.58 -47.81
C LEU A 118 -13.56 19.72 -48.45
N PHE A 119 -14.62 19.56 -47.66
CA PHE A 119 -15.98 19.71 -48.14
C PHE A 119 -16.29 21.16 -48.55
N ILE A 120 -15.86 22.14 -47.74
CA ILE A 120 -16.05 23.56 -48.05
C ILE A 120 -15.26 23.98 -49.29
N THR A 121 -14.00 23.56 -49.42
CA THR A 121 -13.20 23.87 -50.62
C THR A 121 -13.77 23.23 -51.88
N TRP A 122 -14.29 22.01 -51.79
CA TRP A 122 -15.00 21.37 -52.90
C TRP A 122 -16.26 22.17 -53.32
N LEU A 123 -17.11 22.57 -52.36
CA LEU A 123 -18.28 23.41 -52.66
C LEU A 123 -17.89 24.76 -53.28
N GLY A 124 -16.89 25.44 -52.74
CA GLY A 124 -16.41 26.73 -53.25
C GLY A 124 -15.83 26.62 -54.67
N GLY A 125 -15.10 25.55 -54.97
CA GLY A 125 -14.56 25.30 -56.32
C GLY A 125 -15.63 25.00 -57.37
N VAL A 126 -16.75 24.38 -56.96
CA VAL A 126 -17.90 24.10 -57.84
C VAL A 126 -18.70 25.36 -58.19
N VAL A 127 -18.70 26.38 -57.33
CA VAL A 127 -19.44 27.64 -57.56
C VAL A 127 -18.73 28.58 -58.55
N ILE A 128 -17.39 28.51 -58.66
CA ILE A 128 -16.59 29.40 -59.53
C ILE A 128 -16.50 28.89 -60.98
N THR A 129 -16.86 27.62 -61.23
CA THR A 129 -16.73 26.96 -62.54
C THR A 129 -18.04 26.89 -63.33
N LYS A 130 -19.12 27.55 -62.87
CA LYS A 130 -20.37 27.76 -63.60
C LYS A 130 -20.50 29.22 -64.02
#